data_AF-A0A365D6C9-F1
#
_entry.id   AF-A0A365D6C9-F1
#
_cell.length_a   1.000
_cell.length_b   1.000
_cell.length_c   1.000
_cell.angle_alpha   90.00
_cell.angle_beta   90.00
_cell.angle_gamma   90.00
#
_symmetry.space_group_name_H-M   'P 1'
#
loop_
_entity.id
_entity.type
_entity.pdbx_description
1 polymer ?
#
loop_
_entity_poly.entity_id
_entity_poly.type
_entity_poly.pdbx_seq_one_letter_code
_entity_poly.pdbx_strand_id
1 'polypeptide(L)'
;MTSTASCTHAGTYRIIPSANGSFPLLPDSPRGPDATPLVRLSSTHLKNDPPTADLSIALFEVSSPASKDFPGLALGQEATFDGYTVRITSICEGEVRFDLVQQPG
;
A
#
# COMPACT_ATOMS: atom_id res chain seq x y z
N MET A 1 3.64 23.03 -12.79
CA MET A 1 3.63 22.94 -11.31
C MET A 1 3.12 21.55 -10.99
N THR A 2 4.02 20.65 -10.62
CA THR A 2 3.71 19.25 -10.29
C THR A 2 2.79 19.24 -9.08
N SER A 3 1.63 18.61 -9.21
CA SER A 3 0.52 18.66 -8.27
C SER A 3 0.96 18.27 -6.86
N THR A 4 1.17 19.27 -5.99
CA THR A 4 1.39 19.08 -4.55
C THR A 4 0.14 18.55 -3.84
N ALA A 5 -1.01 18.53 -4.51
CA ALA A 5 -2.28 18.09 -3.93
C ALA A 5 -2.27 16.61 -3.54
N SER A 6 -1.49 15.76 -4.25
CA SER A 6 -1.41 14.34 -3.90
C SER A 6 -0.49 14.05 -2.71
N CYS A 7 0.51 14.90 -2.48
CA CYS A 7 1.50 14.71 -1.41
C CYS A 7 1.08 15.45 -0.14
N THR A 8 0.15 14.85 0.61
CA THR A 8 -0.41 15.41 1.85
C THR A 8 0.41 15.03 3.09
N HIS A 9 1.28 14.03 2.97
CA HIS A 9 1.94 13.33 4.08
C HIS A 9 0.97 12.77 5.13
N ALA A 10 -0.32 12.65 4.81
CA ALA A 10 -1.31 12.02 5.67
C ALA A 10 -1.30 10.50 5.46
N GLY A 11 -1.62 9.75 6.52
CA GLY A 11 -1.68 8.29 6.54
C GLY A 11 -0.81 7.70 7.64
N THR A 12 -1.32 6.64 8.26
CA THR A 12 -0.69 5.94 9.39
C THR A 12 0.52 5.14 8.93
N TYR A 13 0.48 4.61 7.72
CA TYR A 13 1.50 3.74 7.15
C TYR A 13 2.20 4.43 5.98
N ARG A 14 3.51 4.22 5.85
CA ARG A 14 4.29 4.65 4.69
C ARG A 14 4.94 3.46 3.97
N ILE A 15 5.08 3.56 2.66
CA ILE A 15 5.80 2.62 1.80
C ILE A 15 6.73 3.40 0.89
N ILE A 16 7.95 2.90 0.75
CA ILE A 16 8.99 3.44 -0.13
C ILE A 16 9.50 2.30 -1.03
N PRO A 17 10.00 2.58 -2.24
CA PRO A 17 10.33 1.53 -3.22
C PRO A 17 11.38 0.52 -2.75
N SER A 18 12.25 0.90 -1.82
CA SER A 18 13.32 0.04 -1.28
C SER A 18 12.89 -0.80 -0.07
N ALA A 19 11.67 -0.65 0.43
CA ALA A 19 11.18 -1.35 1.61
C ALA A 19 10.32 -2.57 1.25
N ASN A 20 10.61 -3.72 1.86
CA ASN A 20 9.78 -4.91 1.79
C ASN A 20 8.65 -4.85 2.83
N GLY A 21 7.68 -3.98 2.61
CA GLY A 21 6.55 -3.78 3.53
C GLY A 21 6.34 -2.32 3.88
N SER A 22 5.26 -2.05 4.62
CA SER A 22 4.98 -0.74 5.17
C SER A 22 5.76 -0.46 6.45
N PHE A 23 5.84 0.81 6.82
CA PHE A 23 6.29 1.25 8.13
C PHE A 23 5.20 2.11 8.81
N PRO A 24 4.70 1.71 10.00
CA PRO A 24 4.94 0.40 10.64
C PRO A 24 4.43 -0.78 9.78
N LEU A 25 4.74 -2.02 10.16
CA LEU A 25 4.13 -3.19 9.51
C LEU A 25 2.63 -3.24 9.81
N LEU A 26 1.87 -3.89 8.94
CA LEU A 26 0.46 -4.16 9.20
C LEU A 26 0.31 -5.01 10.47
N PRO A 27 -0.82 -4.90 11.20
CA PRO A 27 -1.10 -5.78 12.32
C PRO A 27 -1.17 -7.24 11.88
N ASP A 28 -0.70 -8.13 12.77
CA ASP A 28 -0.67 -9.57 12.50
C ASP A 28 -2.06 -10.12 12.20
N SER A 29 -2.12 -11.01 11.23
CA SER A 29 -3.32 -11.76 10.89
C SER A 29 -3.70 -12.69 12.03
N PRO A 30 -5.00 -12.92 12.31
CA PRO A 30 -5.46 -13.93 13.26
C PRO A 30 -4.98 -15.35 12.93
N ARG A 31 -4.60 -15.59 11.67
CA ARG A 31 -4.00 -16.86 11.21
C ARG A 31 -2.49 -16.96 11.48
N GLY A 32 -1.86 -15.90 11.96
CA GLY A 32 -0.44 -15.82 12.29
C GLY A 32 0.33 -14.81 11.43
N PRO A 33 1.59 -14.50 11.82
CA PRO A 33 2.42 -13.49 11.14
C PRO A 33 2.74 -13.86 9.68
N ASP A 34 2.86 -15.16 9.36
CA ASP A 34 3.12 -15.62 7.99
C ASP A 34 1.93 -15.33 7.04
N ALA A 35 0.73 -15.24 7.62
CA ALA A 35 -0.52 -14.87 6.94
C ALA A 35 -0.76 -13.35 6.92
N THR A 36 0.25 -12.54 7.27
CA THR A 36 0.18 -11.08 7.27
C THR A 36 0.82 -10.53 6.00
N PRO A 37 0.06 -9.81 5.15
CA PRO A 37 0.59 -9.34 3.89
C PRO A 37 1.57 -8.18 4.07
N LEU A 38 2.54 -8.11 3.17
CA LEU A 38 3.45 -6.97 3.01
C LEU A 38 2.97 -6.10 1.86
N VAL A 39 2.77 -4.81 2.13
CA VAL A 39 2.46 -3.80 1.12
C VAL A 39 3.75 -3.21 0.58
N ARG A 40 3.92 -3.23 -0.74
CA ARG A 40 5.11 -2.73 -1.44
C ARG A 40 4.72 -1.68 -2.46
N LEU A 41 5.60 -0.70 -2.64
CA LEU A 41 5.46 0.32 -3.67
C LEU A 41 6.23 -0.11 -4.92
N SER A 42 5.51 -0.38 -6.00
CA SER A 42 6.10 -0.72 -7.30
C SER A 42 6.55 0.53 -8.05
N SER A 43 5.68 1.55 -8.11
CA SER A 43 6.01 2.82 -8.77
C SER A 43 5.08 3.97 -8.35
N THR A 44 5.49 5.21 -8.64
CA THR A 44 4.63 6.41 -8.51
C THR A 44 4.59 7.16 -9.83
N HIS A 45 3.41 7.63 -10.21
CA HIS A 45 3.14 8.31 -11.48
C HIS A 45 2.67 9.74 -11.24
N LEU A 46 3.58 10.59 -10.74
CA LEU A 46 3.28 11.97 -10.35
C LEU A 46 2.90 12.89 -11.52
N LYS A 47 3.16 12.45 -12.76
CA LYS A 47 2.81 13.20 -13.98
C LYS A 47 1.37 12.91 -14.46
N ASN A 48 0.71 11.89 -13.90
CA ASN A 48 -0.69 11.62 -14.20
C ASN A 48 -1.59 12.70 -13.56
N ASP A 49 -2.78 12.89 -14.14
CA ASP A 49 -3.81 13.77 -13.60
C ASP A 49 -5.13 12.98 -13.43
N PRO A 50 -5.46 12.51 -12.21
CA PRO A 50 -4.72 12.72 -10.96
C PRO A 50 -3.45 11.84 -10.84
N PRO A 51 -2.49 12.19 -9.96
CA PRO A 51 -1.36 11.32 -9.64
C PRO A 51 -1.81 9.94 -9.14
N THR A 52 -1.08 8.90 -9.55
CA THR A 52 -1.37 7.51 -9.17
C THR A 52 -0.15 6.77 -8.65
N ALA A 53 -0.36 5.63 -7.99
CA ALA A 53 0.67 4.73 -7.51
C ALA A 53 0.35 3.27 -7.85
N ASP A 54 1.37 2.49 -8.14
CA ASP A 54 1.25 1.05 -8.34
C ASP A 54 1.70 0.34 -7.07
N LEU A 55 0.82 -0.44 -6.47
CA LEU A 55 1.14 -1.24 -5.29
C LEU A 55 1.21 -2.72 -5.63
N SER A 56 2.02 -3.45 -4.87
CA SER A 56 1.98 -4.91 -4.81
C SER A 56 1.76 -5.33 -3.38
N ILE A 57 0.75 -6.16 -3.12
CA ILE A 57 0.48 -6.71 -1.80
C ILE A 57 0.73 -8.21 -1.87
N ALA A 58 1.62 -8.72 -1.02
CA ALA A 58 2.09 -10.09 -1.07
C ALA A 58 2.08 -10.77 0.29
N LEU A 59 1.64 -12.03 0.31
CA LEU A 59 1.81 -13.00 1.39
C LEU A 59 3.03 -13.87 1.08
N PHE A 60 3.87 -14.05 2.10
CA PHE A 60 5.05 -14.90 2.03
C PHE A 60 4.86 -16.22 2.78
N GLU A 61 3.60 -16.67 2.93
CA GLU A 61 3.30 -17.99 3.50
C GLU A 61 4.12 -19.07 2.79
N VAL A 62 4.87 -19.84 3.57
CA VAL A 62 5.85 -20.84 3.09
C VAL A 62 5.19 -21.89 2.17
N SER A 63 3.91 -22.18 2.39
CA SER A 63 3.14 -23.19 1.66
C SER A 63 2.35 -22.64 0.46
N SER A 64 2.05 -21.34 0.42
CA SER A 64 1.23 -20.75 -0.64
C SER A 64 1.51 -19.24 -0.80
N PRO A 65 2.64 -18.87 -1.44
CA PRO A 65 2.90 -17.47 -1.71
C PRO A 65 1.83 -16.94 -2.66
N ALA A 66 1.22 -15.82 -2.28
CA ALA A 66 0.21 -15.15 -3.07
C ALA A 66 0.56 -13.68 -3.16
N SER A 67 0.39 -13.08 -4.34
CA SER A 67 0.56 -11.64 -4.51
C SER A 67 -0.49 -11.10 -5.46
N LYS A 68 -0.80 -9.82 -5.29
CA LYS A 68 -1.70 -9.09 -6.17
C LYS A 68 -1.16 -7.68 -6.38
N ASP A 69 -1.08 -7.31 -7.65
CA ASP A 69 -0.73 -5.97 -8.06
C ASP A 69 -1.99 -5.11 -8.21
N PHE A 70 -1.86 -3.85 -7.80
CA PHE A 70 -2.88 -2.82 -7.86
C PHE A 70 -2.30 -1.62 -8.61
N PRO A 71 -2.35 -1.64 -9.95
CA PRO A 71 -1.83 -0.55 -10.76
C PRO A 71 -2.77 0.67 -10.70
N GLY A 72 -2.18 1.86 -10.69
CA GLY A 72 -2.90 3.11 -10.91
C GLY A 72 -3.81 3.57 -9.77
N LEU A 73 -3.52 3.22 -8.51
CA LEU A 73 -4.30 3.69 -7.36
C LEU A 73 -4.13 5.20 -7.17
N ALA A 74 -5.25 5.93 -7.20
CA ALA A 74 -5.32 7.35 -6.90
C ALA A 74 -5.61 7.61 -5.41
N LEU A 75 -5.50 8.87 -4.99
CA LEU A 75 -5.91 9.30 -3.65
C LEU A 75 -7.34 8.86 -3.32
N GLY A 76 -7.53 8.34 -2.10
CA GLY A 76 -8.80 7.87 -1.59
C GLY A 76 -9.24 6.49 -2.10
N GLN A 77 -8.54 5.92 -3.09
CA GLN A 77 -8.83 4.57 -3.56
C GLN A 77 -8.31 3.50 -2.60
N GLU A 78 -8.98 2.36 -2.62
CA GLU A 78 -8.72 1.24 -1.74
C GLU A 78 -8.17 0.04 -2.51
N ALA A 79 -7.27 -0.70 -1.86
CA ALA A 79 -6.77 -1.99 -2.31
C ALA A 79 -7.04 -3.04 -1.24
N THR A 80 -7.71 -4.13 -1.64
CA THR A 80 -8.06 -5.22 -0.74
C THR A 80 -7.36 -6.51 -1.16
N PHE A 81 -6.63 -7.10 -0.20
CA PHE A 81 -5.97 -8.38 -0.34
C PHE A 81 -6.00 -9.14 0.98
N ASP A 82 -6.43 -10.40 0.93
CA ASP A 82 -6.44 -11.30 2.09
C ASP A 82 -7.14 -10.73 3.34
N GLY A 83 -8.26 -10.01 3.13
CA GLY A 83 -9.04 -9.38 4.21
C GLY A 83 -8.46 -8.08 4.75
N TYR A 84 -7.26 -7.68 4.33
CA TYR A 84 -6.71 -6.36 4.56
C TYR A 84 -7.16 -5.39 3.48
N THR A 85 -7.73 -4.26 3.89
CA THR A 85 -8.08 -3.15 3.00
C THR A 85 -7.27 -1.93 3.38
N VAL A 86 -6.48 -1.42 2.44
CA VAL A 86 -5.71 -0.19 2.62
C VAL A 86 -6.28 0.91 1.74
N ARG A 87 -6.27 2.16 2.22
CA ARG A 87 -6.71 3.34 1.46
C ARG A 87 -5.56 4.31 1.24
N ILE A 88 -5.30 4.68 -0.01
CA ILE A 88 -4.26 5.67 -0.34
C ILE A 88 -4.65 7.04 0.21
N THR A 89 -3.75 7.66 0.97
CA THR A 89 -3.96 8.99 1.60
C THR A 89 -2.94 10.02 1.17
N SER A 90 -1.78 9.59 0.68
CA SER A 90 -0.75 10.48 0.12
C SER A 90 0.06 9.78 -0.97
N ILE A 91 0.33 10.46 -2.07
CA ILE A 91 1.24 10.03 -3.14
C ILE A 91 2.28 11.14 -3.34
N CYS A 92 3.51 10.85 -2.96
CA CYS A 92 4.68 11.73 -3.05
C CYS A 92 5.75 11.08 -3.95
N GLU A 93 6.78 11.84 -4.31
CA GLU A 93 7.94 11.28 -5.02
C GLU A 93 8.66 10.25 -4.14
N GLY A 94 8.61 8.98 -4.56
CA GLY A 94 9.27 7.89 -3.85
C GLY A 94 8.65 7.51 -2.50
N GLU A 95 7.46 8.02 -2.16
CA GLU A 95 6.74 7.64 -0.94
C GLU A 95 5.23 7.62 -1.22
N VAL A 96 4.56 6.57 -0.78
CA VAL A 96 3.09 6.52 -0.69
C VAL A 96 2.71 6.28 0.76
N ARG A 97 1.67 6.97 1.22
CA ARG A 97 1.06 6.72 2.53
C ARG A 97 -0.36 6.25 2.38
N PHE A 98 -0.77 5.42 3.32
CA PHE A 98 -2.10 4.85 3.37
C PHE A 98 -2.58 4.68 4.81
N ASP A 99 -3.88 4.50 4.97
CA ASP A 99 -4.50 4.02 6.20
C ASP A 99 -5.00 2.59 6.02
N LEU A 100 -4.95 1.81 7.11
CA LEU A 100 -5.59 0.50 7.16
C LEU A 100 -7.07 0.69 7.49
N VAL A 101 -7.94 0.36 6.55
CA VAL A 101 -9.40 0.50 6.68
C VAL A 101 -10.01 -0.74 7.32
N GLN A 102 -9.51 -1.92 6.94
CA GLN A 102 -9.99 -3.20 7.42
C GLN A 102 -8.84 -4.18 7.56
N GLN A 103 -8.94 -5.08 8.53
CA GLN A 103 -8.11 -6.26 8.70
C GLN A 103 -8.98 -7.50 8.89
N PRO A 104 -8.45 -8.72 8.67
CA PRO A 104 -9.16 -9.95 8.98
C PRO A 104 -9.52 -10.00 10.48
N GLY A 105 -10.74 -10.45 10.77
CA GLY A 105 -11.23 -10.66 12.14
C GLY A 105 -10.88 -12.03 12.69
#